data_AF-A0A0D7X7T5-F1
#
_entry.id   AF-A0A0D7X7T5-F1
#
_cell.length_a   1.000
_cell.length_b   1.000
_cell.length_c   1.000
_cell.angle_alpha   90.00
_cell.angle_beta   90.00
_cell.angle_gamma   90.00
#
_symmetry.space_group_name_H-M   'P 1'
#
loop_
_entity.id
_entity.type
_entity.pdbx_description
1 polymer ?
#
loop_
_entity_poly.entity_id
_entity_poly.type
_entity_poly.pdbx_seq_one_letter_code
_entity_poly.pdbx_strand_id
1 'polypeptide(L)'
;MNIDETLTLNQQLESARQRLHDLYKQHGFGHARVLEQAMILDELINQYNRMYQTKKLHHHYVQSETSDTTSFVCKNIPPLNPT
;
A
#
# COMPACT_ATOMS: atom_id res chain seq x y z
N MET A 1 11.41 -1.63 15.97
CA MET A 1 11.01 -0.63 14.96
C MET A 1 11.40 0.72 15.52
N ASN A 2 12.37 1.38 14.90
CA ASN A 2 12.89 2.63 15.44
C ASN A 2 11.85 3.73 15.20
N ILE A 3 11.44 4.43 16.25
CA ILE A 3 10.45 5.52 16.20
C ILE A 3 10.95 6.61 15.24
N ASP A 4 12.27 6.78 15.15
CA ASP A 4 12.94 7.71 14.24
C ASP A 4 12.65 7.41 12.77
N GLU A 5 12.67 6.14 12.35
CA GLU A 5 12.37 5.74 10.97
C GLU A 5 10.94 6.10 10.59
N THR A 6 9.99 5.88 11.51
CA THR A 6 8.58 6.24 11.27
C THR A 6 8.37 7.76 11.25
N LEU A 7 9.09 8.52 12.07
CA LEU A 7 9.02 9.98 12.09
C LEU A 7 9.58 10.58 10.79
N THR A 8 10.73 10.08 10.33
CA THR A 8 11.35 10.49 9.08
C THR A 8 10.48 10.18 7.87
N LEU A 9 9.79 9.03 7.87
CA LEU A 9 8.90 8.65 6.75
C LEU A 9 7.64 9.52 6.68
N ASN A 10 7.05 9.87 7.83
CA ASN A 10 5.92 10.81 7.90
C ASN A 10 6.31 12.20 7.39
N GLN A 11 7.50 12.70 7.73
CA GLN A 11 7.99 13.99 7.24
C GLN A 11 8.18 14.00 5.72
N GLN A 12 8.67 12.90 5.14
CA GLN A 12 8.80 12.76 3.69
C GLN A 12 7.44 12.73 2.99
N LEU A 13 6.48 12.02 3.56
CA LEU A 13 5.11 11.92 3.04
C LEU A 13 4.45 13.30 2.98
N GLU A 14 4.61 14.09 4.03
CA GLU A 14 3.98 15.41 4.10
C GLU A 14 4.68 16.47 3.24
N SER A 15 6.01 16.38 3.13
CA SER A 15 6.75 17.18 2.16
C SER A 15 6.34 16.86 0.72
N ALA A 16 6.17 15.56 0.40
CA ALA A 16 5.74 15.12 -0.93
C ALA A 16 4.30 15.53 -1.25
N ARG A 17 3.40 15.50 -0.25
CA ARG A 17 2.02 15.99 -0.36
C ARG A 17 1.98 17.48 -0.66
N GLN A 18 2.74 18.29 0.09
CA GLN A 18 2.80 19.73 -0.12
C GLN A 18 3.32 20.06 -1.52
N ARG A 19 4.39 19.38 -1.93
CA ARG A 19 4.98 19.58 -3.27
C ARG A 19 4.03 19.19 -4.39
N LEU A 20 3.26 18.11 -4.23
CA LEU A 20 2.23 17.71 -5.19
C LEU A 20 1.13 18.77 -5.29
N HIS A 21 0.68 19.30 -4.15
CA HIS A 21 -0.33 20.36 -4.11
C HIS A 21 0.17 21.65 -4.77
N ASP A 22 1.42 22.04 -4.55
CA ASP A 22 2.01 23.23 -5.16
C ASP A 22 2.17 23.07 -6.67
N LEU A 23 2.66 21.91 -7.14
CA LEU A 23 2.77 21.60 -8.56
C LEU A 23 1.40 21.53 -9.23
N TYR A 24 0.41 20.95 -8.54
CA TYR A 24 -0.96 20.89 -9.02
C TYR A 24 -1.56 22.28 -9.18
N LYS A 25 -1.34 23.18 -8.20
CA LYS A 25 -1.81 24.57 -8.25
C LYS A 25 -1.14 25.38 -9.36
N GLN A 26 0.11 25.08 -9.70
CA GLN A 26 0.87 25.79 -10.74
C GLN A 26 0.58 25.28 -12.16
N HIS A 27 0.40 23.98 -12.34
CA HIS A 27 0.40 23.35 -13.67
C HIS A 27 -0.86 22.54 -14.00
N GLY A 28 -1.68 22.18 -13.00
CA GLY A 28 -2.84 21.30 -13.17
C GLY A 28 -2.51 19.80 -13.28
N PHE A 29 -3.52 18.95 -13.43
CA PHE A 29 -3.39 17.48 -13.42
C PHE A 29 -2.59 16.90 -14.60
N GLY A 30 -2.42 17.65 -15.69
CA GLY A 30 -1.85 17.14 -16.94
C GLY A 30 -0.33 17.26 -17.08
N HIS A 31 0.35 17.87 -16.11
CA HIS A 31 1.79 18.12 -16.23
C HIS A 31 2.60 16.90 -15.74
N ALA A 32 3.57 16.46 -16.55
CA ALA A 32 4.43 15.31 -16.23
C ALA A 32 5.02 15.36 -14.81
N ARG A 33 5.50 16.52 -14.35
CA ARG A 33 5.96 16.74 -12.97
C ARG A 33 4.93 16.47 -11.87
N VAL A 34 3.64 16.72 -12.12
CA VAL A 34 2.56 16.39 -11.16
C VAL A 34 2.36 14.89 -11.10
N LEU A 35 2.40 14.21 -12.25
CA LEU A 35 2.30 12.75 -12.34
C LEU A 35 3.50 12.06 -11.68
N GLU A 36 4.72 12.50 -11.98
CA GLU A 36 5.94 11.99 -11.34
C GLU A 36 5.90 12.19 -9.83
N GLN A 37 5.50 13.38 -9.37
CA GLN A 37 5.38 13.66 -7.95
C GLN A 37 4.31 12.80 -7.26
N ALA A 38 3.20 12.50 -7.96
CA ALA A 38 2.16 11.61 -7.44
C ALA A 38 2.68 10.18 -7.29
N MET A 39 3.45 9.68 -8.27
CA MET A 39 4.09 8.36 -8.19
C MET A 39 5.04 8.25 -6.99
N ILE A 40 5.83 9.30 -6.72
CA ILE A 40 6.71 9.34 -5.55
C ILE A 40 5.91 9.29 -4.25
N LEU A 41 4.78 10.01 -4.18
CA LEU A 41 3.91 9.99 -3.00
C LEU A 41 3.30 8.59 -2.79
N ASP A 42 2.84 7.92 -3.85
CA ASP A 42 2.31 6.56 -3.77
C ASP A 42 3.37 5.54 -3.30
N GLU A 43 4.62 5.70 -3.74
CA GLU A 43 5.71 4.85 -3.28
C GLU A 43 5.99 5.04 -1.78
N LEU A 44 6.02 6.29 -1.29
CA LEU A 44 6.17 6.59 0.14
C LEU A 44 5.01 6.02 0.97
N ILE A 45 3.77 6.12 0.48
CA ILE A 45 2.59 5.51 1.11
C ILE A 45 2.72 3.99 1.15
N ASN A 46 3.20 3.37 0.07
CA ASN A 46 3.41 1.93 0.02
C ASN A 46 4.52 1.48 0.99
N GLN A 47 5.60 2.25 1.14
CA GLN A 47 6.64 1.99 2.12
C GLN A 47 6.10 2.11 3.55
N TYR A 48 5.34 3.17 3.85
CA TYR A 48 4.64 3.32 5.11
C TYR A 48 3.74 2.11 5.39
N ASN A 49 2.88 1.75 4.43
CA ASN A 49 1.98 0.62 4.55
C ASN A 49 2.74 -0.70 4.78
N ARG A 50 3.87 -0.95 4.11
CA ARG A 50 4.70 -2.15 4.36
C ARG A 50 5.25 -2.21 5.77
N MET A 51 5.69 -1.07 6.33
CA MET A 51 6.15 -0.98 7.72
C MET A 51 5.04 -1.28 8.73
N TYR A 52 3.79 -0.88 8.45
CA TYR A 52 2.65 -1.14 9.33
C TYR A 52 1.97 -2.49 9.08
N GLN A 53 1.98 -3.02 7.85
CA GLN A 53 1.39 -4.32 7.49
C GLN A 53 2.22 -5.51 7.97
N THR A 54 3.56 -5.38 8.06
CA THR A 54 4.41 -6.39 8.72
C THR A 54 4.00 -6.64 10.18
N LYS A 55 3.40 -5.65 10.87
CA LYS A 55 2.82 -5.83 12.21
C LYS A 55 1.49 -6.57 12.21
N LYS A 56 0.68 -6.45 11.16
CA LYS A 56 -0.61 -7.17 11.05
C LYS A 56 -0.44 -8.64 10.70
N LEU A 57 0.54 -8.97 9.84
CA LEU A 57 0.80 -10.37 9.46
C LEU A 57 1.48 -11.18 10.58
N HIS A 58 2.33 -10.56 11.41
CA HIS A 58 2.92 -11.25 12.55
C HIS A 58 1.91 -11.61 13.66
N HIS A 59 0.78 -10.90 13.75
CA HIS A 59 -0.27 -11.21 14.72
C HIS A 59 -1.30 -12.23 14.19
N HIS A 60 -1.20 -12.63 12.91
CA HIS A 60 -2.06 -13.67 12.33
C HIS A 60 -1.32 -14.96 11.95
N TYR A 61 0.02 -14.94 11.90
CA TYR A 61 0.83 -16.14 11.63
C TYR A 61 1.03 -17.06 12.87
N VAL A 62 0.79 -16.56 14.09
CA VAL A 62 0.98 -17.37 15.33
C VAL A 62 -0.29 -18.19 15.69
N GLN A 63 -1.33 -18.19 14.86
CA GLN A 63 -2.56 -18.99 15.07
C GLN A 63 -2.88 -19.98 13.95
N SER A 64 -1.98 -20.19 12.97
CA SER A 64 -2.23 -21.11 11.84
C SER A 64 -1.32 -22.36 11.84
N GLU A 65 -0.84 -22.79 13.00
CA GLU A 65 -0.16 -24.09 13.17
C GLU A 65 -0.93 -25.01 14.12
N THR A 66 -2.25 -25.14 13.94
CA THR A 66 -2.99 -26.38 14.27
C THR A 66 -4.22 -26.44 13.35
N SER A 67 -4.57 -27.62 12.85
CA SER A 67 -5.64 -27.88 11.86
C SER A 67 -5.18 -27.76 10.39
N ASP A 68 -4.25 -28.61 9.97
CA ASP A 68 -4.55 -29.90 9.32
C ASP A 68 -4.87 -29.78 7.82
N THR A 69 -3.85 -30.13 7.03
CA THR A 69 -3.91 -31.08 5.91
C THR A 69 -5.28 -31.25 5.24
N THR A 70 -5.46 -30.67 4.04
CA THR A 70 -5.85 -31.43 2.82
C THR A 70 -6.08 -30.53 1.60
N SER A 71 -5.46 -30.94 0.49
CA SER A 71 -5.94 -30.85 -0.90
C SER A 71 -6.11 -29.47 -1.55
N PHE A 72 -5.18 -29.00 -2.37
CA PHE A 72 -5.11 -29.28 -3.82
C PHE A 72 -6.44 -29.10 -4.61
N VAL A 73 -6.32 -28.28 -5.67
CA VAL A 73 -7.05 -28.30 -6.96
C VAL A 73 -8.20 -27.29 -7.15
N CYS A 74 -7.93 -26.37 -8.08
CA CYS A 74 -8.80 -25.77 -9.10
C CYS A 74 -10.32 -25.78 -8.90
N LYS A 75 -10.92 -24.59 -8.96
CA LYS A 75 -12.07 -24.16 -9.83
C LYS A 75 -12.94 -23.15 -9.07
N ASN A 76 -12.81 -21.87 -9.41
CA ASN A 76 -13.84 -20.86 -9.12
C ASN A 76 -14.14 -20.08 -10.41
N ILE A 77 -14.63 -20.78 -11.43
CA ILE A 77 -15.45 -20.18 -12.48
C ILE A 77 -16.90 -20.29 -11.96
N PRO A 78 -17.65 -19.19 -11.79
CA PRO A 78 -19.03 -19.26 -11.35
C PRO A 78 -19.91 -19.88 -12.45
N PRO A 79 -20.90 -20.74 -12.12
CA PRO A 79 -21.83 -21.25 -13.10
C PRO A 79 -22.77 -20.13 -13.58
N LEU A 80 -22.86 -19.97 -14.89
CA LEU A 80 -23.92 -19.22 -15.57
C LEU A 80 -25.22 -20.00 -15.40
N ASN A 81 -26.18 -19.48 -14.63
CA ASN A 81 -27.51 -20.07 -14.49
C ASN A 81 -28.36 -19.76 -15.73
N PRO A 82 -29.02 -20.75 -16.38
CA PRO A 82 -30.04 -20.48 -17.37
C PRO A 82 -31.43 -20.41 -16.71
N THR A 83 -32.17 -19.33 -16.95
CA THR A 83 -33.64 -19.34 -16.92
C THR A 83 -34.15 -18.43 -18.03
#